data_AF-A0A7C6TDV2-F1
#
_entry.id   AF-A0A7C6TDV2-F1
#
_cell.length_a   1.000
_cell.length_b   1.000
_cell.length_c   1.000
_cell.angle_alpha   90.00
_cell.angle_beta   90.00
_cell.angle_gamma   90.00
#
_symmetry.space_group_name_H-M   'P 1'
#
loop_
_entity.id
_entity.type
_entity.pdbx_description
1 polymer ?
#
loop_
_entity_poly.entity_id
_entity_poly.type
_entity_poly.pdbx_seq_one_letter_code
_entity_poly.pdbx_strand_id
1 'polypeptide(L)'
;MAAAVHTDSGHPPDALGPEHAERWPHLSLATYAALYGAHGFGLTVPTRDGSGVDAVEAAVRGALSFIAEHRAALIRDHSRLLSEGMLRGLAPVASTQPPNSPYTLNTYPARPTTVAYLIPADGEYQQNRHEAAALVNHLVTNGVRIERTREELTVSGQAYPTGSYLIRLDQPRGALAAALLWSPAAGGAADPRATSGWSLPLAWGVACVPLDYMPTIATEPVHDASLPKGTAEDGQPRAYAYTALTRSAVQATNALIAEGIPIHWAPSALAGCEHDLPAG
;
A
#
# COMPACT_ATOMS: atom_id res chain seq x y z
N MET A 1 11.97 -0.84 25.49
CA MET A 1 11.10 0.32 25.23
C MET A 1 11.58 0.94 23.92
N ALA A 2 10.75 1.07 22.88
CA ALA A 2 11.19 1.59 21.58
C ALA A 2 10.34 2.81 21.21
N ALA A 3 10.84 4.00 21.56
CA ALA A 3 10.33 5.26 21.04
C ALA A 3 11.40 5.81 20.09
N ALA A 4 11.08 5.84 18.79
CA ALA A 4 11.94 6.42 17.78
C ALA A 4 11.33 7.75 17.35
N VAL A 5 11.76 8.85 17.97
CA VAL A 5 11.65 10.17 17.34
C VAL A 5 12.95 10.37 16.59
N HIS A 6 12.87 10.36 15.26
CA HIS A 6 14.00 10.72 14.43
C HIS A 6 14.18 12.23 14.40
N THR A 7 15.24 12.70 15.07
CA THR A 7 15.92 13.96 14.81
C THR A 7 17.39 13.65 14.67
N ASP A 8 18.01 14.06 13.56
CA ASP A 8 19.46 13.95 13.32
C ASP A 8 20.20 15.08 14.07
N SER A 9 19.75 15.40 15.28
CA SER A 9 20.23 16.51 16.11
C SER A 9 21.44 16.15 16.98
N GLY A 10 22.00 14.93 16.82
CA GLY A 10 23.13 14.46 17.62
C GLY A 10 22.79 14.13 19.08
N HIS A 11 21.51 14.08 19.45
CA HIS A 11 21.06 13.67 20.78
C HIS A 11 20.33 12.32 20.71
N PRO A 12 21.01 11.18 20.97
CA PRO A 12 20.32 9.90 21.09
C PRO A 12 19.44 9.91 22.36
N PRO A 13 18.14 9.58 22.30
CA PRO A 13 17.38 9.31 23.51
C PRO A 13 17.86 8.00 24.13
N ASP A 14 17.85 7.91 25.47
CA ASP A 14 18.29 6.74 26.22
C ASP A 14 17.55 5.46 25.78
N ALA A 15 18.29 4.45 25.32
CA ALA A 15 17.77 3.14 24.93
C ALA A 15 17.69 2.20 26.14
N LEU A 16 16.50 1.64 26.39
CA LEU A 16 16.31 0.49 27.29
C LEU A 16 15.94 -0.76 26.47
N GLY A 17 16.94 -1.64 26.30
CA GLY A 17 16.93 -3.09 26.01
C GLY A 17 16.07 -3.68 24.85
N PRO A 18 16.59 -4.62 24.02
CA PRO A 18 15.95 -5.04 22.77
C PRO A 18 15.07 -6.30 22.82
N GLU A 19 14.99 -7.04 23.93
CA GLU A 19 14.51 -8.44 23.91
C GLU A 19 13.04 -8.73 23.48
N HIS A 20 12.20 -7.72 23.19
CA HIS A 20 10.77 -7.95 22.90
C HIS A 20 10.24 -7.27 21.61
N ALA A 21 11.09 -6.56 20.85
CA ALA A 21 10.67 -5.78 19.69
C ALA A 21 10.52 -6.60 18.38
N GLU A 22 10.95 -7.86 18.37
CA GLU A 22 11.09 -8.66 17.13
C GLU A 22 9.78 -9.28 16.58
N ARG A 23 8.64 -9.17 17.29
CA ARG A 23 7.45 -9.98 16.95
C ARG A 23 6.36 -9.30 16.14
N TRP A 24 6.46 -8.00 15.87
CA TRP A 24 5.44 -7.27 15.11
C TRP A 24 6.10 -6.47 14.00
N PRO A 25 5.54 -6.47 12.77
CA PRO A 25 6.06 -5.62 11.72
C PRO A 25 6.06 -4.17 12.22
N HIS A 26 7.13 -3.41 11.96
CA HIS A 26 7.27 -2.00 12.38
C HIS A 26 6.30 -1.03 11.65
N LEU A 27 5.18 -1.56 11.14
CA LEU A 27 4.12 -0.88 10.41
C LEU A 27 2.98 -0.59 11.40
N SER A 28 3.10 0.54 12.09
CA SER A 28 2.14 1.03 13.07
C SER A 28 1.40 2.27 12.56
N LEU A 29 0.35 2.70 13.27
CA LEU A 29 -0.33 3.97 12.99
C LEU A 29 0.65 5.17 12.96
N ALA A 30 1.69 5.14 13.81
CA ALA A 30 2.73 6.16 13.80
C ALA A 30 3.51 6.20 12.47
N THR A 31 3.80 5.04 11.90
CA THR A 31 4.45 4.91 10.58
C THR A 31 3.55 5.43 9.45
N TYR A 32 2.24 5.14 9.52
CA TYR A 32 1.26 5.71 8.58
C TYR A 32 1.29 7.24 8.60
N ALA A 33 1.20 7.83 9.80
CA ALA A 33 1.23 9.28 9.97
C ALA A 33 2.55 9.88 9.46
N ALA A 34 3.68 9.19 9.63
CA ALA A 34 4.97 9.63 9.11
C ALA A 34 5.02 9.72 7.58
N LEU A 35 4.39 8.78 6.87
CA LEU A 35 4.23 8.84 5.41
C LEU A 35 3.36 10.03 4.96
N TYR A 36 2.55 10.56 5.88
CA TYR A 36 1.78 11.78 5.66
C TYR A 36 2.53 13.08 5.96
N GLY A 37 3.70 12.96 6.59
CA GLY A 37 4.54 14.08 7.00
C GLY A 37 4.45 14.43 8.49
N ALA A 38 3.79 13.60 9.31
CA ALA A 38 3.68 13.80 10.74
C ALA A 38 4.86 13.16 11.50
N HIS A 39 5.09 13.60 12.74
CA HIS A 39 5.93 12.88 13.68
C HIS A 39 5.05 11.96 14.52
N GLY A 40 5.34 10.66 14.49
CA GLY A 40 4.64 9.66 15.29
C GLY A 40 5.62 8.85 16.13
N PHE A 41 5.17 8.38 17.29
CA PHE A 41 5.91 7.43 18.11
C PHE A 41 4.96 6.30 18.56
N GLY A 42 5.51 5.09 18.67
CA GLY A 42 4.86 3.99 19.36
C GLY A 42 5.28 4.00 20.83
N LEU A 43 4.35 3.73 21.74
CA LEU A 43 4.64 3.53 23.15
C LEU A 43 4.01 2.21 23.61
N THR A 44 4.84 1.32 24.13
CA THR A 44 4.40 0.09 24.79
C THR A 44 4.58 0.26 26.29
N VAL A 45 3.48 0.19 27.03
CA VAL A 45 3.47 0.31 28.50
C VAL A 45 3.29 -1.09 29.11
N PRO A 46 4.18 -1.52 30.02
CA PRO A 46 4.17 -2.90 30.51
C PRO A 46 3.09 -3.17 31.57
N THR A 47 2.55 -2.12 32.21
CA THR A 47 1.61 -2.22 33.33
C THR A 47 0.25 -1.63 32.97
N ARG A 48 -0.81 -2.16 33.60
CA ARG A 48 -2.20 -1.69 33.46
C ARG A 48 -2.70 -0.96 34.71
N ASP A 49 -1.78 -0.37 35.47
CA ASP A 49 -2.06 0.36 36.71
C ASP A 49 -1.68 1.85 36.59
N GLY A 50 -1.75 2.58 37.70
CA GLY A 50 -1.42 4.01 37.75
C GLY A 50 -0.01 4.34 37.23
N SER A 51 0.97 3.47 37.46
CA SER A 51 2.33 3.68 36.95
C SER A 51 2.38 3.65 35.42
N GLY A 52 1.51 2.86 34.80
CA GLY A 52 1.36 2.83 33.35
C GLY A 52 0.76 4.12 32.80
N VAL A 53 -0.23 4.69 33.51
CA VAL A 53 -0.84 5.98 33.14
C VAL A 53 0.19 7.11 33.24
N ASP A 54 0.96 7.15 34.34
CA ASP A 54 2.01 8.15 34.55
C ASP A 54 3.08 8.06 33.45
N ALA A 55 3.44 6.85 33.02
CA ALA A 55 4.40 6.64 31.93
C ALA A 55 3.88 7.18 30.59
N VAL A 56 2.60 6.99 30.27
CA VAL A 56 1.99 7.58 29.05
C VAL A 56 2.00 9.11 29.13
N GLU A 57 1.58 9.67 30.27
CA GLU A 57 1.54 11.12 30.45
C GLU A 57 2.93 11.75 30.31
N ALA A 58 3.94 11.19 30.98
CA ALA A 58 5.32 11.64 30.90
C ALA A 58 5.86 11.58 29.46
N ALA A 59 5.61 10.48 28.74
CA ALA A 59 6.04 10.32 27.35
C ALA A 59 5.40 11.37 26.43
N VAL A 60 4.10 11.61 26.54
CA VAL A 60 3.39 12.62 25.73
C VAL A 60 3.90 14.02 26.06
N ARG A 61 4.05 14.37 27.35
CA ARG A 61 4.59 15.67 27.77
C ARG A 61 6.01 15.89 27.28
N GLY A 62 6.85 14.86 27.38
CA GLY A 62 8.23 14.89 26.88
C GLY A 62 8.26 15.12 25.38
N ALA A 63 7.47 14.37 24.61
CA ALA A 63 7.38 14.54 23.15
C ALA A 63 6.92 15.95 22.75
N LEU A 64 5.88 16.48 23.41
CA LEU A 64 5.40 17.83 23.13
C LEU A 64 6.44 18.92 23.48
N SER A 65 7.14 18.76 24.60
CA SER A 65 8.19 19.71 25.01
C SER A 65 9.36 19.70 24.02
N PHE A 66 9.81 18.50 23.63
CA PHE A 66 10.85 18.33 22.62
C PHE A 66 10.46 18.95 21.27
N ILE A 67 9.24 18.72 20.80
CA ILE A 67 8.73 19.34 19.56
C ILE A 67 8.72 20.87 19.67
N ALA A 68 8.28 21.42 20.80
CA ALA A 68 8.23 22.86 21.02
C ALA A 68 9.64 23.50 20.99
N GLU A 69 10.62 22.84 21.62
CA GLU A 69 12.00 23.30 21.70
C GLU A 69 12.76 23.15 20.37
N HIS A 70 12.48 22.09 19.60
CA HIS A 70 13.25 21.73 18.41
C HIS A 70 12.52 21.91 17.08
N ARG A 71 11.39 22.62 17.05
CA ARG A 71 10.50 22.76 15.86
C ARG A 71 11.23 23.02 14.53
N ALA A 72 12.23 23.91 14.52
CA ALA A 72 12.92 24.31 13.30
C ALA A 72 13.85 23.20 12.79
N ALA A 73 14.48 22.46 13.71
CA ALA A 73 15.30 21.31 13.36
C ALA A 73 14.42 20.17 12.82
N LEU A 74 13.30 19.88 13.49
CA LEU A 74 12.33 18.87 13.04
C LEU A 74 11.81 19.15 11.62
N ILE A 75 11.41 20.39 11.32
CA ILE A 75 10.95 20.78 9.97
C ILE A 75 12.07 20.60 8.93
N ARG A 76 13.30 21.01 9.25
CA ARG A 76 14.44 20.86 8.34
C ARG A 76 14.75 19.40 8.07
N ASP A 77 14.80 18.57 9.11
CA ASP A 77 15.08 17.14 9.00
C ASP A 77 13.98 16.46 8.19
N HIS A 78 12.72 16.83 8.41
CA HIS A 78 11.59 16.33 7.63
C HIS A 78 11.71 16.73 6.15
N SER A 79 12.02 18.00 5.86
CA SER A 79 12.26 18.47 4.49
C SER A 79 13.42 17.72 3.83
N ARG A 80 14.49 17.44 4.58
CA ARG A 80 15.64 16.69 4.11
C ARG A 80 15.26 15.24 3.78
N LEU A 81 14.61 14.53 4.70
CA LEU A 81 14.14 13.14 4.48
C LEU A 81 13.22 13.03 3.26
N LEU A 82 12.29 13.98 3.13
CA LEU A 82 11.42 14.09 1.97
C LEU A 82 12.23 14.29 0.68
N SER A 83 13.25 15.16 0.70
CA SER A 83 14.07 15.48 -0.47
C SER A 83 15.10 14.39 -0.84
N GLU A 84 15.63 13.67 0.14
CA GLU A 84 16.72 12.69 0.00
C GLU A 84 16.25 11.27 -0.34
N GLY A 85 14.95 11.03 -0.44
CA GLY A 85 14.45 9.78 -1.03
C GLY A 85 13.31 9.11 -0.30
N MET A 86 12.93 9.55 0.90
CA MET A 86 11.70 9.05 1.54
C MET A 86 10.52 9.21 0.59
N LEU A 87 10.34 10.39 0.00
CA LEU A 87 9.31 10.64 -1.00
C LEU A 87 9.42 9.77 -2.24
N ARG A 88 10.63 9.32 -2.59
CA ARG A 88 10.89 8.53 -3.81
C ARG A 88 10.75 7.03 -3.57
N GLY A 89 10.35 6.61 -2.37
CA GLY A 89 10.37 5.19 -1.98
C GLY A 89 11.80 4.61 -1.95
N LEU A 90 12.82 5.47 -1.92
CA LEU A 90 14.21 5.05 -1.80
C LEU A 90 14.58 5.04 -0.32
N ALA A 91 15.42 4.07 0.08
CA ALA A 91 15.92 4.05 1.45
C ALA A 91 16.72 5.35 1.66
N PRO A 92 16.47 6.12 2.73
CA PRO A 92 17.32 7.24 3.06
C PRO A 92 18.77 6.75 3.22
N VAL A 93 19.69 7.65 2.88
CA VAL A 93 21.14 7.45 2.86
C VAL A 93 21.59 6.58 4.03
N ALA A 94 22.37 5.55 3.71
CA ALA A 94 22.93 4.52 4.59
C ALA A 94 22.86 4.90 6.09
N SER A 95 21.84 4.36 6.76
CA SER A 95 21.82 4.31 8.21
C SER A 95 23.12 3.64 8.67
N THR A 96 23.94 4.35 9.45
CA THR A 96 25.08 3.75 10.17
C THR A 96 24.60 2.84 11.30
N GLN A 97 23.30 2.85 11.59
CA GLN A 97 22.66 1.95 12.55
C GLN A 97 22.38 0.58 11.90
N PRO A 98 22.57 -0.51 12.67
CA PRO A 98 22.29 -1.86 12.19
C PRO A 98 20.82 -1.99 11.73
N PRO A 99 20.54 -2.85 10.73
CA PRO A 99 19.18 -3.21 10.39
C PRO A 99 18.50 -3.73 11.67
N ASN A 100 17.34 -3.15 12.02
CA ASN A 100 16.57 -3.38 13.26
C ASN A 100 16.96 -2.53 14.48
N SER A 101 17.75 -1.48 14.32
CA SER A 101 17.91 -0.49 15.40
C SER A 101 16.57 0.20 15.69
N PRO A 102 16.22 0.46 16.97
CA PRO A 102 15.08 1.33 17.28
C PRO A 102 15.27 2.73 16.68
N TYR A 103 16.47 3.07 16.21
CA TYR A 103 16.81 4.31 15.53
C TYR A 103 16.93 4.14 14.00
N THR A 104 16.43 3.09 13.36
CA THR A 104 16.28 3.13 11.89
C THR A 104 14.98 3.83 11.53
N LEU A 105 15.00 4.76 10.57
CA LEU A 105 13.76 5.25 9.98
C LEU A 105 13.06 4.02 9.38
N ASN A 106 11.84 3.73 9.83
CA ASN A 106 10.96 2.74 9.19
C ASN A 106 10.41 3.29 7.86
N THR A 107 11.28 3.94 7.09
CA THR A 107 11.06 4.17 5.67
C THR A 107 11.25 2.84 5.01
N TYR A 108 10.14 2.18 4.70
CA TYR A 108 10.14 1.00 3.88
C TYR A 108 10.46 1.46 2.46
N PRO A 109 11.69 1.23 1.96
CA PRO A 109 11.92 1.53 0.58
C PRO A 109 11.05 0.58 -0.25
N ALA A 110 10.65 1.05 -1.42
CA ALA A 110 10.34 0.18 -2.54
C ALA A 110 11.52 -0.81 -2.74
N ARG A 111 11.40 -1.78 -3.65
CA ARG A 111 12.62 -2.51 -4.03
C ARG A 111 13.69 -1.46 -4.43
N PRO A 112 14.98 -1.65 -4.11
CA PRO A 112 15.98 -0.58 -4.19
C PRO A 112 16.05 0.13 -5.55
N THR A 113 15.58 -0.52 -6.60
CA THR A 113 15.55 -0.01 -7.98
C THR A 113 14.18 0.46 -8.45
N THR A 114 13.09 0.22 -7.71
CA THR A 114 11.73 0.57 -8.16
C THR A 114 11.52 2.08 -8.12
N VAL A 115 11.15 2.65 -9.27
CA VAL A 115 10.88 4.08 -9.45
C VAL A 115 9.42 4.37 -9.84
N ALA A 116 8.68 3.36 -10.28
CA ALA A 116 7.25 3.46 -10.56
C ALA A 116 6.55 2.10 -10.38
N TYR A 117 5.22 2.12 -10.35
CA TYR A 117 4.36 0.93 -10.41
C TYR A 117 3.39 1.05 -11.57
N LEU A 118 3.06 -0.09 -12.19
CA LEU A 118 2.03 -0.21 -13.21
C LEU A 118 0.92 -1.15 -12.70
N ILE A 119 -0.32 -0.67 -12.69
CA ILE A 119 -1.51 -1.47 -12.38
C ILE A 119 -2.32 -1.56 -13.67
N PRO A 120 -2.43 -2.75 -14.31
CA PRO A 120 -3.27 -2.90 -15.48
C PRO A 120 -4.72 -2.69 -15.09
N ALA A 121 -5.49 -1.94 -15.89
CA ALA A 121 -6.88 -1.65 -15.57
C ALA A 121 -7.83 -2.81 -15.90
N ASP A 122 -7.51 -3.57 -16.94
CA ASP A 122 -8.31 -4.69 -17.43
C ASP A 122 -7.42 -5.66 -18.25
N GLY A 123 -8.03 -6.73 -18.78
CA GLY A 123 -7.43 -7.72 -19.65
C GLY A 123 -6.85 -8.92 -18.91
N GLU A 124 -6.12 -9.76 -19.65
CA GLU A 124 -5.53 -11.02 -19.12
C GLU A 124 -4.65 -10.78 -17.88
N TYR A 125 -4.04 -9.61 -17.80
CA TYR A 125 -3.13 -9.22 -16.71
C TYR A 125 -3.83 -8.57 -15.52
N GLN A 126 -5.16 -8.43 -15.51
CA GLN A 126 -5.93 -7.91 -14.37
C GLN A 126 -7.22 -8.70 -14.12
N GLN A 127 -7.10 -9.82 -13.40
CA GLN A 127 -8.25 -10.65 -13.05
C GLN A 127 -9.28 -9.91 -12.18
N ASN A 128 -8.84 -9.03 -11.28
CA ASN A 128 -9.70 -8.33 -10.32
C ASN A 128 -9.88 -6.85 -10.67
N ARG A 129 -10.45 -6.57 -11.85
CA ARG A 129 -10.68 -5.19 -12.34
C ARG A 129 -11.42 -4.27 -11.36
N HIS A 130 -12.38 -4.81 -10.59
CA HIS A 130 -13.09 -4.03 -9.56
C HIS A 130 -12.16 -3.60 -8.43
N GLU A 131 -11.31 -4.50 -7.97
CA GLU A 131 -10.35 -4.22 -6.90
C GLU A 131 -9.20 -3.33 -7.40
N ALA A 132 -8.82 -3.45 -8.68
CA ALA A 132 -7.84 -2.55 -9.29
C ALA A 132 -8.33 -1.10 -9.32
N ALA A 133 -9.57 -0.88 -9.75
CA ALA A 133 -10.19 0.45 -9.70
C ALA A 133 -10.38 0.94 -8.26
N ALA A 134 -10.78 0.06 -7.33
CA ALA A 134 -10.87 0.40 -5.91
C ALA A 134 -9.50 0.80 -5.32
N LEU A 135 -8.42 0.11 -5.70
CA LEU A 135 -7.05 0.40 -5.24
C LEU A 135 -6.59 1.76 -5.76
N VAL A 136 -6.84 2.05 -7.04
CA VAL A 136 -6.55 3.36 -7.63
C VAL A 136 -7.31 4.45 -6.88
N ASN A 137 -8.61 4.28 -6.62
CA ASN A 137 -9.39 5.23 -5.83
C ASN A 137 -8.84 5.41 -4.40
N HIS A 138 -8.41 4.31 -3.76
CA HIS A 138 -7.81 4.36 -2.43
C HIS A 138 -6.52 5.20 -2.44
N LEU A 139 -5.64 4.97 -3.42
CA LEU A 139 -4.41 5.73 -3.58
C LEU A 139 -4.68 7.22 -3.85
N VAL A 140 -5.64 7.55 -4.73
CA VAL A 140 -6.02 8.95 -4.99
C VAL A 140 -6.58 9.60 -3.73
N THR A 141 -7.41 8.89 -2.96
CA THR A 141 -7.94 9.37 -1.65
C THR A 141 -6.79 9.66 -0.67
N ASN A 142 -5.70 8.90 -0.74
CA ASN A 142 -4.48 9.11 0.04
C ASN A 142 -3.55 10.19 -0.57
N GLY A 143 -3.99 10.88 -1.63
CA GLY A 143 -3.26 11.96 -2.30
C GLY A 143 -2.13 11.50 -3.22
N VAL A 144 -2.06 10.21 -3.54
CA VAL A 144 -1.12 9.69 -4.55
C VAL A 144 -1.59 10.14 -5.92
N ARG A 145 -0.70 10.78 -6.68
CA ARG A 145 -0.92 11.13 -8.09
C ARG A 145 -0.77 9.87 -8.93
N ILE A 146 -1.73 9.67 -9.81
CA ILE A 146 -1.80 8.52 -10.70
C ILE A 146 -2.02 9.05 -12.11
N GLU A 147 -1.38 8.41 -13.07
CA GLU A 147 -1.53 8.68 -14.48
C GLU A 147 -2.15 7.45 -15.16
N ARG A 148 -2.99 7.65 -16.16
CA ARG A 148 -3.52 6.59 -17.02
C ARG A 148 -2.78 6.60 -18.35
N THR A 149 -2.30 5.45 -18.81
CA THR A 149 -1.61 5.33 -20.09
C THR A 149 -2.59 5.59 -21.23
N ARG A 150 -2.14 6.38 -22.22
CA ARG A 150 -2.88 6.60 -23.49
C ARG A 150 -2.43 5.64 -24.59
N GLU A 151 -1.35 4.92 -24.34
CA GLU A 151 -0.71 4.00 -25.26
C GLU A 151 -0.44 2.67 -24.54
N GLU A 152 -0.23 1.62 -25.33
CA GLU A 152 0.26 0.34 -24.82
C GLU A 152 1.67 0.52 -24.24
N LEU A 153 1.96 -0.17 -23.14
CA LEU A 153 3.26 -0.15 -22.48
C LEU A 153 3.84 -1.56 -22.39
N THR A 154 5.01 -1.77 -22.98
CA THR A 154 5.73 -3.04 -22.85
C THR A 154 6.67 -3.01 -21.66
N VAL A 155 6.51 -3.96 -20.73
CA VAL A 155 7.37 -4.15 -19.55
C VAL A 155 7.92 -5.57 -19.59
N SER A 156 9.24 -5.72 -19.63
CA SER A 156 9.92 -7.04 -19.62
C SER A 156 9.42 -8.00 -20.72
N GLY A 157 9.08 -7.48 -21.90
CA GLY A 157 8.55 -8.28 -23.02
C GLY A 157 7.04 -8.54 -22.98
N GLN A 158 6.36 -8.09 -21.93
CA GLN A 158 4.90 -8.19 -21.79
C GLN A 158 4.24 -6.87 -22.16
N ALA A 159 3.29 -6.91 -23.11
CA ALA A 159 2.47 -5.77 -23.49
C ALA A 159 1.32 -5.57 -22.48
N TYR A 160 1.18 -4.35 -21.96
CA TYR A 160 0.08 -3.93 -21.10
C TYR A 160 -0.78 -2.92 -21.85
N PRO A 161 -2.11 -3.11 -21.90
CA PRO A 161 -2.98 -2.31 -22.74
C PRO A 161 -3.01 -0.83 -22.31
N THR A 162 -3.42 0.02 -23.26
CA THR A 162 -3.83 1.39 -22.98
C THR A 162 -4.88 1.42 -21.86
N GLY A 163 -4.88 2.48 -21.05
CA GLY A 163 -5.76 2.60 -19.89
C GLY A 163 -5.18 2.04 -18.58
N SER A 164 -3.99 1.45 -18.60
CA SER A 164 -3.26 1.02 -17.39
C SER A 164 -2.91 2.23 -16.51
N TYR A 165 -2.81 2.02 -15.20
CA TYR A 165 -2.48 3.07 -14.25
C TYR A 165 -0.98 3.06 -13.93
N LEU A 166 -0.30 4.17 -14.18
CA LEU A 166 1.09 4.42 -13.86
C LEU A 166 1.20 5.27 -12.59
N ILE A 167 1.90 4.76 -11.59
CA ILE A 167 2.14 5.42 -10.31
C ILE A 167 3.64 5.67 -10.19
N ARG A 168 4.05 6.89 -10.51
CA ARG A 168 5.45 7.31 -10.38
C ARG A 168 5.79 7.58 -8.92
N LEU A 169 6.98 7.22 -8.46
CA LEU A 169 7.40 7.47 -7.08
C LEU A 169 8.07 8.85 -6.91
N ASP A 170 8.37 9.58 -7.98
CA ASP A 170 8.94 10.94 -7.93
C ASP A 170 7.88 12.01 -7.62
N GLN A 171 7.11 11.79 -6.55
CA GLN A 171 6.03 12.67 -6.12
C GLN A 171 5.97 12.80 -4.58
N PRO A 172 5.27 13.82 -4.04
CA PRO A 172 5.15 14.02 -2.58
C PRO A 172 4.48 12.87 -1.80
N ARG A 173 3.86 11.91 -2.47
CA ARG A 173 3.27 10.72 -1.83
C ARG A 173 3.93 9.42 -2.29
N GLY A 174 5.11 9.45 -2.91
CA GLY A 174 5.75 8.24 -3.43
C GLY A 174 6.19 7.27 -2.33
N ALA A 175 6.59 7.78 -1.15
CA ALA A 175 6.85 6.95 0.04
C ALA A 175 5.63 6.08 0.41
N LEU A 176 4.46 6.73 0.45
CA LEU A 176 3.19 6.10 0.79
C LEU A 176 2.77 5.12 -0.30
N ALA A 177 2.87 5.51 -1.57
CA ALA A 177 2.60 4.64 -2.70
C ALA A 177 3.49 3.39 -2.67
N ALA A 178 4.80 3.56 -2.44
CA ALA A 178 5.74 2.46 -2.29
C ALA A 178 5.36 1.53 -1.14
N ALA A 179 5.00 2.07 0.02
CA ALA A 179 4.58 1.27 1.16
C ALA A 179 3.31 0.45 0.89
N LEU A 180 2.31 1.06 0.22
CA LEU A 180 1.01 0.43 -0.07
C LEU A 180 1.05 -0.56 -1.26
N LEU A 181 1.91 -0.30 -2.25
CA LEU A 181 2.02 -1.11 -3.47
C LEU A 181 3.11 -2.16 -3.43
N TRP A 182 3.95 -2.13 -2.39
CA TRP A 182 5.01 -3.10 -2.22
C TRP A 182 4.44 -4.52 -2.06
N SER A 183 5.09 -5.49 -2.72
CA SER A 183 4.83 -6.91 -2.55
C SER A 183 6.15 -7.69 -2.37
N PRO A 184 6.15 -8.76 -1.56
CA PRO A 184 7.32 -9.62 -1.42
C PRO A 184 7.67 -10.28 -2.76
N ALA A 185 8.94 -10.64 -2.94
CA ALA A 185 9.32 -11.46 -4.08
C ALA A 185 8.71 -12.87 -3.94
N ALA A 186 8.22 -13.43 -5.06
CA ALA A 186 7.72 -14.80 -5.09
C ALA A 186 8.80 -15.78 -4.60
N GLY A 187 8.48 -16.63 -3.62
CA GLY A 187 9.41 -17.60 -3.03
C GLY A 187 10.49 -17.00 -2.14
N GLY A 188 10.46 -15.70 -1.83
CA GLY A 188 11.37 -15.09 -0.87
C GLY A 188 11.15 -15.61 0.56
N ALA A 189 12.21 -15.61 1.37
CA ALA A 189 12.10 -15.84 2.82
C ALA A 189 10.98 -14.99 3.42
N ALA A 190 10.35 -15.46 4.50
CA ALA A 190 9.26 -14.77 5.18
C ALA A 190 9.66 -13.33 5.49
N ASP A 191 9.28 -12.41 4.62
CA ASP A 191 9.52 -11.01 4.82
C ASP A 191 8.65 -10.61 6.01
N PRO A 192 9.23 -10.14 7.13
CA PRO A 192 8.43 -9.74 8.29
C PRO A 192 7.37 -8.69 7.91
N ARG A 193 7.59 -7.91 6.83
CA ARG A 193 6.60 -6.99 6.25
C ARG A 193 5.33 -7.66 5.75
N ALA A 194 5.39 -8.92 5.33
CA ALA A 194 4.22 -9.67 4.83
C ALA A 194 3.12 -9.83 5.90
N THR A 195 3.48 -9.73 7.19
CA THR A 195 2.53 -9.80 8.30
C THR A 195 1.76 -8.51 8.56
N SER A 196 2.11 -7.40 7.90
CA SER A 196 1.52 -6.08 8.16
C SER A 196 0.16 -5.87 7.49
N GLY A 197 -0.14 -6.56 6.40
CA GLY A 197 -1.34 -6.33 5.58
C GLY A 197 -1.26 -5.09 4.68
N TRP A 198 -0.11 -4.43 4.56
CA TRP A 198 0.04 -3.20 3.77
C TRP A 198 0.39 -3.43 2.30
N SER A 199 0.66 -4.67 1.89
CA SER A 199 0.79 -5.07 0.48
C SER A 199 -0.60 -5.12 -0.18
N LEU A 200 -1.20 -3.95 -0.45
CA LEU A 200 -2.58 -3.88 -0.97
C LEU A 200 -2.80 -4.66 -2.27
N PRO A 201 -1.86 -4.66 -3.24
CA PRO A 201 -2.02 -5.50 -4.42
C PRO A 201 -2.18 -6.99 -4.08
N LEU A 202 -1.38 -7.49 -3.14
CA LEU A 202 -1.48 -8.88 -2.69
C LEU A 202 -2.77 -9.13 -1.91
N ALA A 203 -3.12 -8.22 -1.00
CA ALA A 203 -4.31 -8.35 -0.16
C ALA A 203 -5.62 -8.29 -0.95
N TRP A 204 -5.65 -7.53 -2.05
CA TRP A 204 -6.84 -7.33 -2.88
C TRP A 204 -6.80 -8.14 -4.18
N GLY A 205 -5.77 -8.96 -4.38
CA GLY A 205 -5.61 -9.78 -5.57
C GLY A 205 -5.44 -8.96 -6.86
N VAL A 206 -4.87 -7.76 -6.76
CA VAL A 206 -4.65 -6.85 -7.88
C VAL A 206 -3.25 -7.05 -8.45
N ALA A 207 -3.16 -7.23 -9.77
CA ALA A 207 -1.87 -7.24 -10.44
C ALA A 207 -1.21 -5.85 -10.36
N CYS A 208 0.04 -5.82 -9.89
CA CYS A 208 0.82 -4.59 -9.74
C CYS A 208 2.28 -4.89 -10.06
N VAL A 209 2.82 -4.19 -11.04
CA VAL A 209 4.15 -4.46 -11.61
C VAL A 209 5.11 -3.34 -11.18
N PRO A 210 6.17 -3.63 -10.41
CA PRO A 210 7.20 -2.65 -10.11
C PRO A 210 8.05 -2.39 -11.36
N LEU A 211 8.35 -1.13 -11.62
CA LEU A 211 9.21 -0.67 -12.71
C LEU A 211 10.49 -0.06 -12.14
N ASP A 212 11.63 -0.45 -12.70
CA ASP A 212 12.95 0.10 -12.37
C ASP A 212 13.39 1.24 -13.31
N TYR A 213 12.52 1.61 -14.24
CA TYR A 213 12.66 2.74 -15.14
C TYR A 213 11.38 3.59 -15.13
N MET A 214 11.49 4.83 -15.59
CA MET A 214 10.34 5.70 -15.85
C MET A 214 9.93 5.57 -17.32
N PRO A 215 8.75 4.99 -17.64
CA PRO A 215 8.26 4.95 -19.01
C PRO A 215 8.07 6.36 -19.59
N THR A 216 8.50 6.57 -20.82
CA THR A 216 8.22 7.81 -21.57
C THR A 216 7.12 7.51 -22.58
N ILE A 217 5.87 7.62 -22.11
CA ILE A 217 4.65 7.34 -22.89
C ILE A 217 3.63 8.46 -22.68
N ALA A 218 2.68 8.60 -23.60
CA ALA A 218 1.57 9.51 -23.39
C ALA A 218 0.70 9.03 -22.21
N THR A 219 0.41 9.94 -21.28
CA THR A 219 -0.44 9.66 -20.12
C THR A 219 -1.41 10.80 -19.85
N GLU A 220 -2.41 10.56 -19.01
CA GLU A 220 -3.30 11.58 -18.47
C GLU A 220 -3.47 11.46 -16.94
N PRO A 221 -3.69 12.55 -16.20
CA PRO A 221 -3.96 12.46 -14.76
C PRO A 221 -5.27 11.71 -14.45
N VAL A 222 -5.26 10.95 -13.36
CA VAL A 222 -6.43 10.23 -12.83
C VAL A 222 -6.83 10.83 -11.49
N HIS A 223 -8.09 11.23 -11.37
CA HIS A 223 -8.68 11.73 -10.12
C HIS A 223 -9.65 10.72 -9.49
N ASP A 224 -10.14 9.78 -10.29
CA ASP A 224 -10.92 8.63 -9.86
C ASP A 224 -10.82 7.52 -10.93
N ALA A 225 -10.96 6.28 -10.50
CA ALA A 225 -11.16 5.13 -11.35
C ALA A 225 -12.63 4.72 -11.26
N SER A 226 -13.34 4.86 -12.38
CA SER A 226 -14.68 4.30 -12.50
C SER A 226 -14.63 2.80 -12.22
N LEU A 227 -15.44 2.34 -11.28
CA LEU A 227 -15.61 0.91 -11.06
C LEU A 227 -16.14 0.28 -12.35
N PRO A 228 -15.58 -0.87 -12.78
CA PRO A 228 -16.09 -1.59 -13.93
C PRO A 228 -17.59 -1.81 -13.79
N LYS A 229 -18.34 -1.50 -14.84
CA LYS A 229 -19.76 -1.82 -14.88
C LYS A 229 -19.91 -3.24 -15.40
N GLY A 230 -20.79 -4.00 -14.77
CA GLY A 230 -21.24 -5.27 -15.35
C GLY A 230 -21.99 -5.00 -16.65
N THR A 231 -21.80 -5.87 -17.62
CA THR A 231 -22.64 -5.98 -18.81
C THR A 231 -23.51 -7.22 -18.63
N ALA A 232 -24.71 -7.17 -19.18
CA ALA A 232 -25.58 -8.32 -19.33
C ALA A 232 -25.96 -8.41 -20.81
N GLU A 233 -26.03 -9.63 -21.34
CA GLU A 233 -26.44 -9.85 -22.71
C GLU A 233 -27.89 -9.39 -22.92
N ASP A 234 -28.15 -8.79 -24.08
CA ASP A 234 -29.51 -8.40 -24.48
C ASP A 234 -30.38 -9.65 -24.67
N GLY A 235 -31.64 -9.60 -24.17
CA GLY A 235 -32.61 -10.67 -24.37
C GLY A 235 -33.36 -11.04 -23.08
N GLN A 236 -33.96 -12.24 -23.09
CA GLN A 236 -34.57 -12.85 -21.91
C GLN A 236 -33.72 -14.06 -21.47
N PRO A 237 -32.61 -13.82 -20.76
CA PRO A 237 -31.75 -14.90 -20.32
C PRO A 237 -32.49 -15.79 -19.31
N ARG A 238 -32.23 -17.11 -19.40
CA ARG A 238 -32.77 -18.09 -18.45
C ARG A 238 -32.00 -18.10 -17.13
N ALA A 239 -30.76 -17.63 -17.15
CA ALA A 239 -29.85 -17.54 -16.00
C ALA A 239 -28.76 -16.50 -16.29
N TYR A 240 -28.12 -16.02 -15.23
CA TYR A 240 -26.92 -15.18 -15.29
C TYR A 240 -25.75 -15.95 -14.64
N ALA A 241 -24.54 -15.74 -15.13
CA ALA A 241 -23.33 -16.34 -14.59
C ALA A 241 -22.25 -15.27 -14.39
N TYR A 242 -21.46 -15.42 -13.32
CA TYR A 242 -20.34 -14.54 -13.00
C TYR A 242 -19.31 -15.30 -12.16
N THR A 243 -18.05 -14.86 -12.17
CA THR A 243 -17.01 -15.45 -11.32
C THR A 243 -17.08 -14.89 -9.89
N ALA A 244 -17.00 -15.77 -8.89
CA ALA A 244 -17.00 -15.40 -7.48
C ALA A 244 -15.61 -14.94 -6.97
N LEU A 245 -14.82 -14.27 -7.81
CA LEU A 245 -13.43 -13.90 -7.53
C LEU A 245 -13.26 -12.49 -6.95
N THR A 246 -14.28 -11.65 -7.07
CA THR A 246 -14.24 -10.26 -6.59
C THR A 246 -15.11 -10.07 -5.36
N ARG A 247 -14.83 -9.05 -4.54
CA ARG A 247 -15.71 -8.67 -3.44
C ARG A 247 -17.12 -8.35 -3.94
N SER A 248 -17.23 -7.68 -5.07
CA SER A 248 -18.51 -7.31 -5.69
C SER A 248 -19.35 -8.54 -6.05
N ALA A 249 -18.71 -9.59 -6.58
CA ALA A 249 -19.36 -10.86 -6.86
C ALA A 249 -19.86 -11.55 -5.58
N VAL A 250 -19.04 -11.58 -4.51
CA VAL A 250 -19.46 -12.15 -3.21
C VAL A 250 -20.64 -11.37 -2.61
N GLN A 251 -20.61 -10.03 -2.69
CA GLN A 251 -21.71 -9.19 -2.24
C GLN A 251 -23.00 -9.45 -3.04
N ALA A 252 -22.89 -9.59 -4.38
CA ALA A 252 -24.00 -9.95 -5.23
C ALA A 252 -24.57 -11.33 -4.86
N THR A 253 -23.72 -12.35 -4.68
CA THR A 253 -24.13 -13.69 -4.24
C THR A 253 -24.92 -13.63 -2.93
N ASN A 254 -24.39 -12.91 -1.93
CA ASN A 254 -25.05 -12.81 -0.63
C ASN A 254 -26.40 -12.08 -0.71
N ALA A 255 -26.49 -11.03 -1.54
CA ALA A 255 -27.75 -10.31 -1.77
C ALA A 255 -28.80 -11.20 -2.44
N LEU A 256 -28.41 -11.94 -3.49
CA LEU A 256 -29.29 -12.88 -4.19
C LEU A 256 -29.80 -13.99 -3.26
N ILE A 257 -28.94 -14.55 -2.40
CA ILE A 257 -29.35 -15.54 -1.38
C ILE A 257 -30.35 -14.93 -0.39
N ALA A 258 -30.11 -13.71 0.07
CA ALA A 258 -31.00 -13.02 1.01
C ALA A 258 -32.40 -12.75 0.42
N GLU A 259 -32.48 -12.57 -0.90
CA GLU A 259 -33.74 -12.42 -1.65
C GLU A 259 -34.41 -13.76 -1.99
N GLY A 260 -33.79 -14.89 -1.63
CA GLY A 260 -34.30 -16.24 -1.93
C GLY A 260 -34.12 -16.65 -3.38
N ILE A 261 -33.25 -15.98 -4.13
CA ILE A 261 -32.93 -16.33 -5.52
C ILE A 261 -32.01 -17.56 -5.51
N PRO A 262 -32.35 -18.64 -6.24
CA PRO A 262 -31.52 -19.84 -6.31
C PRO A 262 -30.16 -19.54 -6.97
N ILE A 263 -29.08 -20.01 -6.33
CA ILE A 263 -27.72 -19.92 -6.85
C ILE A 263 -27.13 -21.32 -6.98
N HIS A 264 -26.42 -21.57 -8.08
CA HIS A 264 -25.80 -22.84 -8.38
C HIS A 264 -24.33 -22.62 -8.77
N TRP A 265 -23.48 -23.56 -8.36
CA TRP A 265 -22.11 -23.66 -8.84
C TRP A 265 -22.08 -24.33 -10.22
N ALA A 266 -21.23 -23.83 -11.14
CA ALA A 266 -21.13 -24.37 -12.49
C ALA A 266 -20.06 -25.48 -12.51
N PRO A 267 -20.44 -26.77 -12.65
CA PRO A 267 -19.48 -27.88 -12.57
C PRO A 267 -18.53 -27.94 -13.78
N SER A 268 -18.81 -27.16 -14.83
CA SER A 268 -18.04 -27.07 -16.06
C SER A 268 -17.96 -25.62 -16.50
N ALA A 269 -16.93 -25.29 -17.28
CA ALA A 269 -16.81 -23.97 -17.88
C ALA A 269 -18.05 -23.63 -18.71
N LEU A 270 -18.46 -22.37 -18.67
CA LEU A 270 -19.55 -21.82 -19.47
C LEU A 270 -18.94 -20.96 -20.56
N ALA A 271 -19.30 -21.23 -21.82
CA ALA A 271 -18.92 -20.37 -22.93
C ALA A 271 -19.73 -19.07 -22.85
N GLY A 272 -19.06 -17.93 -22.73
CA GLY A 272 -19.68 -16.61 -22.79
C GLY A 272 -19.42 -15.93 -24.14
N CYS A 273 -20.22 -14.92 -24.49
CA CYS A 273 -20.00 -14.18 -25.74
C CYS A 273 -18.71 -13.35 -25.74
N GLU A 274 -18.33 -12.77 -24.60
CA GLU A 274 -17.10 -11.97 -24.48
C GLU A 274 -15.96 -12.74 -23.80
N HIS A 275 -16.28 -13.57 -22.79
CA HIS A 275 -15.29 -14.31 -22.02
C HIS A 275 -15.87 -15.66 -21.57
N ASP A 276 -15.08 -16.71 -21.69
CA ASP A 276 -15.40 -18.00 -21.08
C ASP A 276 -15.30 -17.88 -19.55
N LEU A 277 -16.31 -18.41 -18.86
CA LEU A 277 -16.31 -18.51 -17.41
C LEU A 277 -15.76 -19.90 -17.02
N PRO A 278 -14.76 -19.98 -16.14
CA PRO A 278 -14.21 -21.25 -15.70
C PRO A 278 -15.26 -22.07 -14.94
N ALA A 279 -15.02 -23.37 -14.82
CA ALA A 279 -15.76 -24.19 -13.86
C ALA A 279 -15.53 -23.66 -12.45
N GLY A 280 -16.56 -23.70 -11.63
CA GLY A 280 -16.60 -23.05 -10.32
C GLY A 280 -18.01 -23.04 -9.84
#